data_AF-A0A0W4ZEA7-F1
#
_entry.id   AF-A0A0W4ZEA7-F1
#
_cell.length_a   1.000
_cell.length_b   1.000
_cell.length_c   1.000
_cell.angle_alpha   90.00
_cell.angle_beta   90.00
_cell.angle_gamma   90.00
#
_symmetry.space_group_name_H-M   'P 1'
#
loop_
_entity.id
_entity.type
_entity.pdbx_description
1 polymer ?
#
loop_
_entity_poly.entity_id
_entity_poly.type
_entity_poly.pdbx_seq_one_letter_code
_entity_poly.pdbx_strand_id
1 'polypeptide(L)'
;MPLPLHPFIREVTEIKEKRFRLIQHITQIYDGDIHWLNIIFLKKNQIDAYFNVKPAYKKTQSYHMLGYLLSSLIPPSTSQTFEDYLKNYLTILTTWKTATRDFGTWTPKMKAFFGSKGSRKSNFNIENYNFDEEESIIKTLTHPHLPFMPSYTQTVLVLCDLLRETYTVMTNIILNAGCNRFIETFYRIDNKVKKILETMAKDIEAYAREMIKKELNSLMQLSDTEEESNKTSI
;
A
#
# COMPACT_ATOMS: atom_id res chain seq x y z
N MET A 1 -19.28 25.04 -27.55
CA MET A 1 -20.15 24.40 -26.55
C MET A 1 -19.57 23.02 -26.30
N PRO A 2 -19.01 22.70 -25.11
CA PRO A 2 -18.49 21.35 -24.90
C PRO A 2 -19.68 20.40 -24.83
N LEU A 3 -19.68 19.38 -25.69
CA LEU A 3 -20.67 18.29 -25.69
C LEU A 3 -20.76 17.67 -24.29
N PRO A 4 -21.94 17.22 -23.84
CA PRO A 4 -22.07 16.53 -22.57
C PRO A 4 -21.21 15.26 -22.60
N LEU A 5 -20.16 15.23 -21.79
CA LEU A 5 -19.37 14.03 -21.53
C LEU A 5 -20.35 12.92 -21.13
N HIS A 6 -20.28 11.79 -21.83
CA HIS A 6 -21.11 10.62 -21.53
C HIS A 6 -21.07 10.33 -20.02
N PRO A 7 -22.19 9.98 -19.36
CA PRO A 7 -22.27 9.85 -17.89
C PRO A 7 -21.15 8.99 -17.28
N PHE A 8 -20.73 7.95 -17.99
CA PHE A 8 -19.59 7.12 -17.61
C PHE A 8 -18.25 7.87 -17.57
N ILE A 9 -17.95 8.69 -18.56
CA ILE A 9 -16.70 9.44 -18.65
C ILE A 9 -16.58 10.40 -17.46
N ARG A 10 -17.70 11.02 -17.07
CA ARG A 10 -17.78 11.85 -15.88
C ARG A 10 -17.45 11.03 -14.62
N GLU A 11 -18.02 9.85 -14.47
CA GLU A 11 -17.75 8.96 -13.32
C GLU A 11 -16.27 8.60 -13.18
N VAL A 12 -15.60 8.22 -14.27
CA VAL A 12 -14.15 7.90 -14.28
C VAL A 12 -13.32 9.12 -13.85
N THR A 13 -13.69 10.29 -14.36
CA THR A 13 -13.00 11.55 -14.02
C THR A 13 -13.18 11.88 -12.54
N GLU A 14 -14.39 11.73 -11.99
CA GLU A 14 -14.67 11.94 -10.57
C GLU A 14 -13.88 10.96 -9.67
N ILE A 15 -13.72 9.70 -10.10
CA ILE A 15 -12.92 8.71 -9.38
C ILE A 15 -11.44 9.09 -9.41
N LYS A 16 -10.90 9.48 -10.57
CA LYS A 16 -9.53 9.98 -10.71
C LYS A 16 -9.29 11.14 -9.74
N GLU A 17 -10.16 12.14 -9.73
CA GLU A 17 -10.03 13.31 -8.85
C GLU A 17 -10.11 12.97 -7.36
N LYS A 18 -10.97 12.03 -6.97
CA LYS A 18 -11.01 11.51 -5.59
C LYS A 18 -9.69 10.81 -5.22
N ARG A 19 -9.12 10.01 -6.13
CA ARG A 19 -7.85 9.31 -5.93
C ARG A 19 -6.67 10.28 -5.88
N PHE A 20 -6.64 11.28 -6.75
CA PHE A 20 -5.58 12.29 -6.80
C PHE A 20 -5.48 13.09 -5.50
N ARG A 21 -6.62 13.48 -4.93
CA ARG A 21 -6.67 14.15 -3.63
C ARG A 21 -6.16 13.25 -2.51
N LEU A 22 -6.55 11.98 -2.49
CA LEU A 22 -6.07 11.03 -1.48
C LEU A 22 -4.56 10.79 -1.60
N ILE A 23 -4.06 10.56 -2.81
CA ILE A 23 -2.62 10.36 -3.07
C ILE A 23 -1.86 11.61 -2.66
N GLN A 24 -2.33 12.80 -3.04
CA GLN A 24 -1.69 14.07 -2.67
C GLN A 24 -1.63 14.24 -1.14
N HIS A 25 -2.72 13.94 -0.44
CA HIS A 25 -2.74 14.02 1.02
C HIS A 25 -1.73 13.04 1.66
N ILE A 26 -1.65 11.81 1.15
CA ILE A 26 -0.65 10.82 1.60
C ILE A 26 0.77 11.31 1.32
N THR A 27 1.06 11.75 0.10
CA THR A 27 2.36 12.31 -0.31
C THR A 27 2.77 13.46 0.59
N GLN A 28 1.86 14.39 0.86
CA GLN A 28 2.09 15.53 1.73
C GLN A 28 2.51 15.09 3.15
N ILE A 29 1.83 14.09 3.73
CA ILE A 29 2.19 13.61 5.05
C ILE A 29 3.57 12.93 5.07
N TYR A 30 3.89 12.14 4.04
CA TYR A 30 5.19 11.49 3.93
C TYR A 30 6.33 12.45 3.60
N ASP A 31 6.07 13.55 2.90
CA ASP A 31 7.06 14.61 2.71
C ASP A 31 7.39 15.33 4.03
N GLY A 32 6.47 15.24 4.99
CA GLY A 32 6.61 15.64 6.39
C GLY A 32 6.14 17.05 6.67
N ASP A 33 6.30 17.47 7.92
CA ASP A 33 6.06 18.83 8.44
C ASP A 33 4.60 19.30 8.28
N ILE A 34 3.67 18.35 8.43
CA ILE A 34 2.23 18.59 8.35
C ILE A 34 1.54 18.11 9.62
N HIS A 35 0.47 18.80 9.98
CA HIS A 35 -0.39 18.40 11.09
C HIS A 35 -1.33 17.28 10.64
N TRP A 36 -1.27 16.14 11.33
CA TRP A 36 -2.26 15.09 11.17
C TRP A 36 -3.57 15.49 11.84
N LEU A 37 -4.63 15.64 11.04
CA LEU A 37 -5.98 16.04 11.48
C LEU A 37 -6.03 17.32 12.34
N ASN A 38 -5.03 18.21 12.20
CA ASN A 38 -4.82 19.38 13.09
C ASN A 38 -4.64 19.04 14.58
N ILE A 39 -4.30 17.78 14.90
CA ILE A 39 -4.12 17.31 16.28
C ILE A 39 -2.64 17.24 16.63
N ILE A 40 -1.81 16.65 15.76
CA ILE A 40 -0.40 16.40 16.06
C ILE A 40 0.50 16.76 14.88
N PHE A 41 1.64 17.37 15.17
CA PHE A 41 2.62 17.77 14.15
C PHE A 41 3.58 16.62 13.85
N LEU A 42 3.58 16.13 12.59
CA LEU A 42 4.42 15.03 12.17
C LEU A 42 5.68 15.56 11.47
N LYS A 43 6.84 15.48 12.15
CA LYS A 43 8.15 15.86 11.59
C LYS A 43 8.67 14.79 10.64
N LYS A 44 9.22 15.20 9.49
CA LYS A 44 9.81 14.28 8.48
C LYS A 44 10.82 13.31 9.09
N ASN A 45 11.77 13.82 9.87
CA ASN A 45 12.82 13.01 10.50
C ASN A 45 12.27 11.90 11.41
N GLN A 46 11.14 12.16 12.07
CA GLN A 46 10.51 11.19 12.98
C GLN A 46 9.73 10.13 12.21
N ILE A 47 9.09 10.51 11.10
CA ILE A 47 8.45 9.60 10.15
C ILE A 47 9.50 8.62 9.58
N ASP A 48 10.60 9.14 9.07
CA ASP A 48 11.67 8.31 8.50
C ASP A 48 12.27 7.36 9.54
N ALA A 49 12.48 7.83 10.77
CA ALA A 49 12.96 6.99 11.86
C ALA A 49 11.97 5.86 12.22
N TYR A 50 10.67 6.16 12.24
CA TYR A 50 9.62 5.19 12.55
C TYR A 50 9.48 4.10 11.49
N PHE A 51 9.55 4.48 10.21
CA PHE A 51 9.35 3.54 9.10
C PHE A 51 10.62 2.81 8.64
N ASN A 52 11.82 3.21 9.06
CA ASN A 52 13.06 2.52 8.68
C ASN A 52 13.45 1.35 9.63
N VAL A 53 12.51 0.82 10.42
CA VAL A 53 12.76 -0.31 11.35
C VAL A 53 12.63 -1.66 10.62
N LYS A 54 13.32 -2.70 11.11
CA LYS A 54 13.37 -4.06 10.53
C LYS A 54 12.03 -4.67 10.05
N PRO A 55 10.87 -4.54 10.74
CA PRO A 55 9.60 -5.08 10.22
C PRO A 55 9.05 -4.31 9.01
N ALA A 56 9.40 -3.03 8.86
CA ALA A 56 9.02 -2.22 7.70
C ALA A 56 9.87 -2.56 6.46
N TYR A 57 11.01 -3.25 6.61
CA TYR A 57 11.85 -3.64 5.48
C TYR A 57 11.12 -4.50 4.46
N LYS A 58 10.44 -5.57 4.91
CA LYS A 58 9.73 -6.47 4.00
C LYS A 58 8.60 -5.76 3.26
N LYS A 59 7.89 -4.86 3.96
CA LYS A 59 6.85 -4.02 3.36
C LYS A 59 7.45 -3.05 2.33
N THR A 60 8.60 -2.47 2.64
CA THR A 60 9.34 -1.58 1.72
C THR A 60 9.77 -2.31 0.46
N GLN A 61 10.39 -3.47 0.60
CA GLN A 61 10.77 -4.31 -0.54
C GLN A 61 9.56 -4.70 -1.39
N SER A 62 8.45 -5.02 -0.75
CA SER A 62 7.20 -5.34 -1.44
C SER A 62 6.66 -4.16 -2.26
N TYR A 63 6.62 -2.95 -1.70
CA TYR A 63 6.23 -1.75 -2.45
C TYR A 63 7.24 -1.39 -3.54
N HIS A 64 8.53 -1.60 -3.29
CA HIS A 64 9.57 -1.39 -4.29
C HIS A 64 9.40 -2.36 -5.48
N MET A 65 9.16 -3.64 -5.21
CA MET A 65 8.89 -4.65 -6.23
C MET A 65 7.62 -4.30 -7.04
N LEU A 66 6.56 -3.84 -6.37
CA LEU A 66 5.38 -3.34 -7.06
C LEU A 66 5.73 -2.18 -8.00
N GLY A 67 6.42 -1.16 -7.49
CA GLY A 67 6.83 -0.01 -8.27
C GLY A 67 7.68 -0.40 -9.48
N TYR A 68 8.62 -1.32 -9.31
CA TYR A 68 9.45 -1.86 -10.39
C TYR A 68 8.61 -2.53 -11.49
N LEU A 69 7.69 -3.42 -11.11
CA LEU A 69 6.83 -4.13 -12.06
C LEU A 69 5.87 -3.17 -12.78
N LEU A 70 5.31 -2.20 -12.06
CA LEU A 70 4.43 -1.19 -12.65
C LEU A 70 5.20 -0.28 -13.61
N SER A 71 6.43 0.12 -13.26
CA SER A 71 7.28 0.94 -14.12
C SER A 71 7.76 0.21 -15.37
N SER A 72 7.80 -1.12 -15.35
CA SER A 72 8.14 -1.92 -16.53
C SER A 72 7.02 -1.91 -17.59
N LEU A 73 5.83 -1.42 -17.28
CA LEU A 73 4.73 -1.33 -18.23
C LEU A 73 4.90 -0.12 -19.14
N ILE A 74 4.85 -0.36 -20.44
CA ILE A 74 4.94 0.68 -21.47
C ILE A 74 3.55 1.30 -21.64
N PRO A 75 3.40 2.64 -21.58
CA PRO A 75 2.15 3.32 -21.86
C PRO A 75 1.64 3.01 -23.28
N PRO A 76 0.38 2.57 -23.44
CA PRO A 76 -0.13 2.15 -24.74
C PRO A 76 -0.41 3.36 -25.63
N SER A 77 0.01 3.29 -26.90
CA SER A 77 -0.21 4.34 -27.89
C SER A 77 -1.53 4.18 -28.66
N THR A 78 -2.13 2.99 -28.63
CA THR A 78 -3.35 2.64 -29.39
C THR A 78 -4.40 1.97 -28.50
N SER A 79 -5.69 2.13 -28.84
CA SER A 79 -6.83 1.55 -28.09
C SER A 79 -6.76 0.02 -27.95
N GLN A 80 -6.24 -0.69 -28.97
CA GLN A 80 -6.10 -2.16 -28.90
C GLN A 80 -5.03 -2.60 -27.89
N THR A 81 -3.89 -1.92 -27.85
CA THR A 81 -2.81 -2.16 -26.87
C THR A 81 -3.21 -1.76 -25.44
N PHE A 82 -4.24 -0.93 -25.29
CA PHE A 82 -4.73 -0.51 -23.98
C PHE A 82 -5.41 -1.65 -23.21
N GLU A 83 -6.09 -2.56 -23.90
CA GLU A 83 -6.72 -3.71 -23.24
C GLU A 83 -5.68 -4.63 -22.59
N ASP A 84 -4.58 -4.90 -23.31
CA ASP A 84 -3.48 -5.73 -22.81
C ASP A 84 -2.73 -5.02 -21.69
N TYR A 85 -2.53 -3.71 -21.79
CA TYR A 85 -2.00 -2.89 -20.71
C TYR A 85 -2.84 -3.00 -19.42
N LEU A 86 -4.16 -2.85 -19.51
CA LEU A 86 -5.05 -2.96 -18.35
C LEU A 86 -5.05 -4.37 -17.75
N LYS A 87 -5.03 -5.41 -18.59
CA LYS A 87 -4.94 -6.81 -18.14
C LYS A 87 -3.62 -7.05 -17.42
N ASN A 88 -2.49 -6.63 -17.99
CA ASN A 88 -1.16 -6.77 -17.38
C ASN A 88 -1.08 -6.01 -16.06
N TYR A 89 -1.59 -4.77 -16.01
CA TYR A 89 -1.66 -3.98 -14.78
C TYR A 89 -2.48 -4.68 -13.69
N LEU A 90 -3.64 -5.22 -14.06
CA LEU A 90 -4.49 -5.96 -13.14
C LEU A 90 -3.83 -7.26 -12.65
N THR A 91 -3.10 -7.96 -13.53
CA THR A 91 -2.32 -9.15 -13.19
C THR A 91 -1.25 -8.80 -12.17
N ILE A 92 -0.43 -7.77 -12.41
CA ILE A 92 0.61 -7.33 -11.48
C ILE A 92 0.01 -6.99 -10.10
N LEU A 93 -1.07 -6.19 -10.06
CA LEU A 93 -1.73 -5.86 -8.78
C LEU A 93 -2.34 -7.08 -8.09
N THR A 94 -2.76 -8.10 -8.84
CA THR A 94 -3.32 -9.33 -8.28
C THR A 94 -2.21 -10.21 -7.72
N THR A 95 -1.18 -10.46 -8.50
CA THR A 95 -0.01 -11.25 -8.11
C THR A 95 0.68 -10.62 -6.90
N TRP A 96 0.91 -9.31 -6.92
CA TRP A 96 1.47 -8.59 -5.77
C TRP A 96 0.59 -8.73 -4.54
N LYS A 97 -0.73 -8.59 -4.67
CA LYS A 97 -1.64 -8.75 -3.54
C LYS A 97 -1.58 -10.17 -2.96
N THR A 98 -1.50 -11.19 -3.81
CA THR A 98 -1.38 -12.59 -3.37
C THR A 98 -0.05 -12.83 -2.67
N ALA A 99 1.06 -12.38 -3.26
CA ALA A 99 2.40 -12.48 -2.68
C ALA A 99 2.47 -11.74 -1.33
N THR A 100 1.74 -10.63 -1.17
CA THR A 100 1.74 -9.83 0.06
C THR A 100 0.86 -10.37 1.19
N ARG A 101 0.02 -11.39 0.96
CA ARG A 101 -0.87 -11.96 2.00
C ARG A 101 -0.10 -12.45 3.21
N ASP A 102 1.12 -12.93 3.02
CA ASP A 102 1.97 -13.47 4.09
C ASP A 102 2.79 -12.41 4.84
N PHE A 103 2.90 -11.20 4.28
CA PHE A 103 3.65 -10.11 4.91
C PHE A 103 2.83 -9.37 5.98
N GLY A 104 1.51 -9.53 5.98
CA GLY A 104 0.56 -8.78 6.81
C GLY A 104 0.26 -9.34 8.21
N THR A 105 0.85 -10.47 8.60
CA THR A 105 0.68 -11.01 9.97
C THR A 105 2.01 -11.56 10.49
N TRP A 106 2.91 -10.67 10.92
CA TRP A 106 3.77 -11.01 12.06
C TRP A 106 2.94 -10.89 13.35
N THR A 107 1.82 -11.60 13.41
CA THR A 107 1.54 -12.27 14.68
C THR A 107 2.38 -13.53 14.60
N PRO A 108 3.20 -13.86 15.63
CA PRO A 108 3.70 -15.22 15.72
C PRO A 108 2.44 -16.07 15.74
N LYS A 109 2.10 -16.72 14.61
CA LYS A 109 1.12 -17.78 14.61
C LYS A 109 1.71 -18.78 15.59
N MET A 110 1.24 -18.75 16.83
CA MET A 110 1.38 -19.87 17.72
C MET A 110 0.73 -20.99 16.93
N LYS A 111 1.55 -21.84 16.31
CA LYS A 111 1.10 -23.13 15.82
C LYS A 111 0.37 -23.72 17.03
N ALA A 112 -0.94 -23.88 16.91
CA ALA A 112 -1.74 -24.46 17.95
C ALA A 112 -1.23 -25.89 18.14
N PHE A 113 -0.27 -26.07 19.03
CA PHE A 113 0.19 -27.37 19.50
C PHE A 113 -0.80 -27.93 20.55
N PHE A 114 -2.10 -27.69 20.36
CA PHE A 114 -3.14 -28.48 21.01
C PHE A 114 -3.43 -29.70 20.13
N GLY A 115 -2.40 -30.54 19.98
CA GLY A 115 -2.53 -31.89 19.49
C GLY A 115 -3.12 -32.75 20.60
N SER A 116 -4.40 -33.10 20.47
CA SER A 116 -5.01 -34.16 21.24
C SER A 116 -4.21 -35.46 21.05
N LYS A 117 -3.94 -36.16 22.15
CA LYS A 117 -3.44 -37.54 22.15
C LYS A 117 -4.36 -38.39 21.28
N GLY A 118 -3.87 -38.80 20.12
CA GLY A 118 -4.60 -39.66 19.20
C GLY A 118 -3.65 -40.40 18.28
N SER A 119 -3.11 -41.50 18.79
CA SER A 119 -2.42 -42.53 18.01
C SER A 119 -3.25 -42.95 16.80
N ARG A 120 -2.68 -42.86 15.59
CA ARG A 120 -2.75 -43.94 14.59
C ARG A 120 -1.76 -43.69 13.45
N LYS A 121 -0.86 -44.66 13.27
CA LYS A 121 -0.08 -44.90 12.05
C LYS A 121 -1.03 -45.39 10.95
N SER A 122 -0.90 -44.85 9.74
CA SER A 122 -0.82 -45.66 8.51
C SER A 122 -0.30 -44.82 7.34
N ASN A 123 0.74 -45.32 6.67
CA ASN A 123 1.18 -44.89 5.35
C ASN A 123 0.12 -45.23 4.30
N PHE A 124 -0.17 -44.33 3.35
CA PHE A 124 -0.10 -44.61 1.90
C PHE A 124 -0.32 -43.31 1.09
N ASN A 125 0.36 -43.25 -0.06
CA ASN A 125 0.52 -42.13 -0.98
C ASN A 125 -0.78 -41.52 -1.52
N ILE A 126 -0.83 -40.18 -1.54
CA ILE A 126 -1.48 -39.41 -2.60
C ILE A 126 -0.49 -38.31 -2.98
N GLU A 127 0.27 -38.56 -4.05
CA GLU A 127 0.98 -37.52 -4.79
C GLU A 127 -0.07 -36.58 -5.39
N ASN A 128 -0.33 -35.45 -4.76
CA ASN A 128 -0.97 -34.32 -5.41
C ASN A 128 0.13 -33.42 -5.97
N TYR A 129 0.49 -33.70 -7.23
CA TYR A 129 1.09 -32.73 -8.13
C TYR A 129 0.16 -31.51 -8.23
N ASN A 130 0.51 -30.42 -7.55
CA ASN A 130 0.03 -29.06 -7.81
C ASN A 130 0.99 -28.05 -7.14
N PHE A 131 2.30 -28.21 -7.32
CA PHE A 131 3.31 -27.28 -6.80
C PHE A 131 4.06 -26.49 -7.89
N ASP A 132 3.78 -26.74 -9.17
CA ASP A 132 4.61 -26.18 -10.25
C ASP A 132 4.11 -24.85 -10.85
N GLU A 133 2.84 -24.46 -10.65
CA GLU A 133 2.35 -23.19 -11.20
C GLU A 133 2.70 -21.97 -10.34
N GLU A 134 2.62 -22.10 -9.01
CA GLU A 134 2.91 -20.99 -8.07
C GLU A 134 4.41 -20.63 -8.07
N GLU A 135 5.29 -21.63 -8.21
CA GLU A 135 6.74 -21.41 -8.26
C GLU A 135 7.18 -20.68 -9.53
N SER A 136 6.48 -20.84 -10.67
CA SER A 136 6.79 -20.13 -11.92
C SER A 136 6.51 -18.61 -11.84
N ILE A 137 5.44 -18.23 -11.14
CA ILE A 137 5.05 -16.84 -10.92
C ILE A 137 5.99 -16.21 -9.89
N ILE A 138 6.38 -16.97 -8.86
CA ILE A 138 7.36 -16.55 -7.86
C ILE A 138 8.77 -16.42 -8.48
N LYS A 139 9.14 -17.26 -9.45
CA LYS A 139 10.39 -17.13 -10.22
C LYS A 139 10.44 -15.89 -11.11
N THR A 140 9.29 -15.45 -11.60
CA THR A 140 9.15 -14.20 -12.37
C THR A 140 9.29 -12.96 -11.48
N LEU A 141 9.08 -13.09 -10.17
CA LEU A 141 9.34 -12.08 -9.15
C LEU A 141 10.81 -12.13 -8.69
N THR A 142 11.74 -12.05 -9.64
CA THR A 142 13.17 -11.94 -9.34
C THR A 142 13.41 -10.58 -8.71
N HIS A 143 13.75 -10.56 -7.42
CA HIS A 143 14.10 -9.31 -6.74
C HIS A 143 15.42 -8.82 -7.37
N PRO A 144 15.47 -7.62 -7.97
CA PRO A 144 16.75 -7.06 -8.34
C PRO A 144 17.64 -7.01 -7.09
N HIS A 145 18.88 -7.48 -7.19
CA HIS A 145 19.83 -7.37 -6.09
C HIS A 145 20.20 -5.89 -5.92
N LEU A 146 19.47 -5.19 -5.06
CA LEU A 146 19.79 -3.80 -4.78
C LEU A 146 21.04 -3.72 -3.89
N PRO A 147 22.01 -2.85 -4.23
CA PRO A 147 23.20 -2.62 -3.42
C PRO A 147 22.88 -1.97 -2.07
N PHE A 148 21.73 -1.30 -1.95
CA PHE A 148 21.23 -0.69 -0.72
C PHE A 148 19.72 -0.91 -0.57
N MET A 149 19.26 -0.95 0.68
CA MET A 149 17.82 -1.03 0.95
C MET A 149 17.17 0.32 0.63
N PRO A 150 16.07 0.34 -0.15
CA PRO A 150 15.37 1.58 -0.41
C PRO A 150 14.69 2.05 0.89
N SER A 151 14.66 3.37 1.12
CA SER A 151 13.93 3.96 2.25
C SER A 151 12.42 3.77 2.05
N TYR A 152 11.70 3.47 3.13
CA TYR A 152 10.24 3.29 3.08
C TYR A 152 9.53 4.54 2.54
N THR A 153 9.82 5.71 3.12
CA THR A 153 9.21 6.99 2.74
C THR A 153 9.42 7.27 1.26
N GLN A 154 10.66 7.17 0.78
CA GLN A 154 10.97 7.38 -0.64
C GLN A 154 10.26 6.37 -1.55
N THR A 155 10.17 5.11 -1.14
CA THR A 155 9.48 4.07 -1.90
C THR A 155 7.98 4.37 -2.04
N VAL A 156 7.34 4.82 -0.95
CA VAL A 156 5.92 5.19 -0.97
C VAL A 156 5.66 6.43 -1.84
N LEU A 157 6.52 7.44 -1.77
CA LEU A 157 6.42 8.64 -2.60
C LEU A 157 6.49 8.29 -4.09
N VAL A 158 7.50 7.52 -4.50
CA VAL A 158 7.65 7.07 -5.90
C VAL A 158 6.47 6.21 -6.34
N LEU A 159 5.99 5.31 -5.48
CA LEU A 159 4.81 4.49 -5.78
C LEU A 159 3.55 5.35 -5.96
N CYS A 160 3.36 6.39 -5.15
CA CYS A 160 2.27 7.35 -5.29
C CYS A 160 2.31 8.07 -6.64
N ASP A 161 3.49 8.47 -7.10
CA ASP A 161 3.68 9.12 -8.41
C ASP A 161 3.39 8.16 -9.55
N LEU A 162 3.87 6.91 -9.48
CA LEU A 162 3.54 5.87 -10.46
C LEU A 162 2.04 5.60 -10.52
N LEU A 163 1.36 5.51 -9.38
CA LEU A 163 -0.09 5.33 -9.32
C LEU A 163 -0.83 6.54 -9.92
N ARG A 164 -0.35 7.76 -9.68
CA ARG A 164 -0.91 8.98 -10.28
C ARG A 164 -0.78 8.95 -11.80
N GLU A 165 0.39 8.57 -12.31
CA GLU A 165 0.66 8.47 -13.73
C GLU A 165 -0.24 7.42 -14.41
N THR A 166 -0.45 6.27 -13.76
CA THR A 166 -1.30 5.22 -14.34
C THR A 166 -2.76 5.66 -14.46
N TYR A 167 -3.29 6.39 -13.47
CA TYR A 167 -4.62 7.02 -13.60
C TYR A 167 -4.66 8.07 -14.71
N THR A 168 -3.60 8.87 -14.90
CA THR A 168 -3.53 9.83 -16.01
C THR A 168 -3.60 9.11 -17.36
N VAL A 169 -2.76 8.09 -17.56
CA VAL A 169 -2.75 7.27 -18.80
C VAL A 169 -4.12 6.61 -19.03
N MET A 170 -4.67 5.93 -18.02
CA MET A 170 -5.97 5.25 -18.13
C MET A 170 -7.10 6.22 -18.48
N THR A 171 -7.21 7.35 -17.77
CA THR A 171 -8.27 8.32 -18.02
C THR A 171 -8.12 8.99 -19.37
N ASN A 172 -6.91 9.37 -19.80
CA ASN A 172 -6.69 9.99 -21.10
C ASN A 172 -7.12 9.07 -22.26
N ILE A 173 -6.82 7.77 -22.15
CA ILE A 173 -7.20 6.81 -23.19
C ILE A 173 -8.71 6.53 -23.16
N ILE A 174 -9.33 6.42 -21.98
CA ILE A 174 -10.78 6.25 -21.85
C ILE A 174 -11.53 7.47 -22.43
N LEU A 175 -11.02 8.67 -22.18
CA LEU A 175 -11.57 9.92 -22.73
C LEU A 175 -11.51 9.95 -24.26
N ASN A 176 -10.38 9.54 -24.83
CA ASN A 176 -10.16 9.55 -26.27
C ASN A 176 -10.89 8.41 -27.00
N ALA A 177 -10.99 7.23 -26.38
CA ALA A 177 -11.62 6.06 -26.99
C ALA A 177 -13.15 6.05 -26.85
N GLY A 178 -13.72 6.70 -25.81
CA GLY A 178 -15.16 6.72 -25.56
C GLY A 178 -15.81 5.35 -25.34
N CYS A 179 -15.00 4.32 -25.08
CA CYS A 179 -15.45 2.93 -25.06
C CYS A 179 -15.80 2.45 -23.65
N ASN A 180 -17.05 2.01 -23.45
CA ASN A 180 -17.50 1.38 -22.20
C ASN A 180 -16.83 0.03 -21.92
N ARG A 181 -16.16 -0.60 -22.90
CA ARG A 181 -15.53 -1.93 -22.74
C ARG A 181 -14.50 -2.00 -21.61
N PHE A 182 -13.83 -0.90 -21.29
CA PHE A 182 -12.74 -0.88 -20.31
C PHE A 182 -13.20 -0.55 -18.87
N ILE A 183 -14.48 -0.20 -18.69
CA ILE A 183 -15.03 0.27 -17.41
C ILE A 183 -14.85 -0.73 -16.27
N GLU A 184 -15.16 -1.99 -16.53
CA GLU A 184 -15.16 -3.02 -15.51
C GLU A 184 -13.72 -3.29 -15.02
N THR A 185 -12.78 -3.39 -15.96
CA THR A 185 -11.36 -3.57 -15.64
C THR A 185 -10.81 -2.34 -14.91
N PHE A 186 -11.21 -1.12 -15.29
CA PHE A 186 -10.87 0.09 -14.56
C PHE A 186 -11.34 0.04 -13.10
N TYR A 187 -12.60 -0.35 -12.83
CA TYR A 187 -13.09 -0.49 -11.46
C TYR A 187 -12.38 -1.59 -10.67
N ARG A 188 -12.01 -2.71 -11.30
CA ARG A 188 -11.22 -3.76 -10.65
C ARG A 188 -9.83 -3.24 -10.25
N ILE A 189 -9.20 -2.45 -11.11
CA ILE A 189 -7.93 -1.79 -10.82
C ILE A 189 -8.08 -0.77 -9.69
N ASP A 190 -9.06 0.13 -9.79
CA ASP A 190 -9.31 1.17 -8.77
C ASP A 190 -9.52 0.56 -7.38
N ASN A 191 -10.29 -0.52 -7.28
CA ASN A 191 -10.52 -1.21 -6.02
C ASN A 191 -9.24 -1.80 -5.41
N LYS A 192 -8.28 -2.23 -6.24
CA LYS A 192 -6.98 -2.72 -5.75
C LYS A 192 -6.09 -1.56 -5.32
N VAL A 193 -6.02 -0.49 -6.11
CA VAL A 193 -5.25 0.72 -5.77
C VAL A 193 -5.79 1.37 -4.50
N LYS A 194 -7.10 1.47 -4.34
CA LYS A 194 -7.77 1.93 -3.11
C LYS A 194 -7.25 1.19 -1.88
N LYS A 195 -7.15 -0.15 -1.93
CA LYS A 195 -6.68 -0.97 -0.81
C LYS A 195 -5.21 -0.74 -0.47
N ILE A 196 -4.38 -0.46 -1.48
CA ILE A 196 -2.97 -0.08 -1.27
C ILE A 196 -2.90 1.26 -0.54
N LEU A 197 -3.65 2.27 -1.02
CA LEU A 197 -3.70 3.60 -0.39
C LEU A 197 -4.29 3.56 1.03
N GLU A 198 -5.34 2.76 1.26
CA GLU A 198 -5.90 2.54 2.60
C GLU A 198 -4.88 1.91 3.56
N THR A 199 -4.00 1.03 3.06
CA THR A 199 -2.94 0.43 3.88
C THR A 199 -1.90 1.46 4.27
N MET A 200 -1.47 2.32 3.34
CA MET A 200 -0.56 3.44 3.63
C MET A 200 -1.17 4.44 4.61
N ALA A 201 -2.45 4.77 4.44
CA ALA A 201 -3.15 5.66 5.36
C ALA A 201 -3.23 5.09 6.78
N LYS A 202 -3.46 3.78 6.93
CA LYS A 202 -3.47 3.09 8.24
C LYS A 202 -2.09 3.07 8.89
N ASP A 203 -1.03 2.95 8.11
CA ASP A 203 0.34 2.99 8.61
C ASP A 203 0.64 4.37 9.23
N ILE A 204 0.22 5.46 8.57
CA ILE A 204 0.33 6.81 9.13
C ILE A 204 -0.56 6.98 10.36
N GLU A 205 -1.78 6.46 10.33
CA GLU A 205 -2.70 6.55 11.47
C GLU A 205 -2.12 5.85 12.72
N ALA A 206 -1.50 4.69 12.54
CA ALA A 206 -0.81 3.97 13.61
C ALA A 206 0.33 4.80 14.20
N TYR A 207 1.16 5.39 13.33
CA TYR A 207 2.24 6.29 13.75
C TYR A 207 1.72 7.52 14.52
N ALA A 208 0.68 8.18 14.00
CA ALA A 208 0.06 9.34 14.65
C ALA A 208 -0.48 8.99 16.05
N ARG A 209 -1.10 7.80 16.20
CA ARG A 209 -1.61 7.32 17.51
C ARG A 209 -0.48 7.09 18.51
N GLU A 210 0.68 6.60 18.08
CA GLU A 210 1.84 6.44 18.95
C GLU A 210 2.42 7.78 19.39
N MET A 211 2.50 8.74 18.47
CA MET A 211 2.96 10.09 18.77
C MET A 211 2.02 10.81 19.75
N ILE A 212 0.71 10.70 19.57
CA ILE A 212 -0.29 11.26 20.51
C ILE A 212 -0.11 10.67 21.91
N LYS A 213 0.08 9.35 22.02
CA LYS A 213 0.32 8.70 23.32
C LYS A 213 1.60 9.19 23.98
N LYS A 214 2.66 9.40 23.20
CA LYS A 214 3.94 9.90 23.69
C LYS A 214 3.82 11.33 24.25
N GLU A 215 3.13 12.21 23.53
CA GLU A 215 2.87 13.58 23.99
C GLU A 215 2.00 13.58 25.26
N LEU A 216 0.94 12.78 25.30
CA LEU A 216 0.07 12.66 26.47
C LEU A 216 0.83 12.17 27.71
N ASN A 217 1.65 11.12 27.58
CA ASN A 217 2.45 10.60 28.68
C ASN A 217 3.47 11.64 29.19
N SER A 218 4.04 12.45 28.31
CA SER A 218 4.95 13.53 28.70
C SER A 218 4.25 14.59 29.54
N LEU A 219 2.99 14.92 29.21
CA LEU A 219 2.19 15.88 29.98
C LEU A 219 1.80 15.31 31.35
N MET A 220 1.45 14.03 31.42
CA MET A 220 1.13 13.36 32.69
C MET A 220 2.32 13.35 33.66
N GLN A 221 3.53 13.08 33.16
CA GLN A 221 4.73 13.13 34.00
C GLN A 221 4.98 14.52 34.57
N LEU A 222 4.71 15.58 33.79
CA LEU A 222 4.86 16.96 34.27
C LEU A 222 3.83 17.30 35.36
N SER A 223 2.56 16.89 35.18
CA SER A 223 1.55 17.14 36.22
C SER A 223 1.88 16.44 37.54
N ASP A 224 2.41 15.21 37.48
CA ASP A 224 2.79 14.46 38.67
C ASP A 224 3.95 15.15 39.42
N THR A 225 4.92 15.72 38.69
CA THR A 225 6.03 16.47 39.31
C THR A 225 5.60 17.79 39.94
N GLU A 226 4.62 18.49 39.36
CA GLU A 226 4.08 19.73 39.95
C GLU A 226 3.35 19.46 41.26
N GLU A 227 2.59 18.35 41.36
CA GLU A 227 1.94 17.96 42.62
C GLU A 227 2.92 17.60 43.74
N GLU A 228 4.05 16.94 43.41
CA GLU A 228 5.09 16.62 44.40
C GLU A 228 5.83 17.87 44.90
N SER A 229 6.09 18.85 44.03
CA SER A 229 6.72 20.12 44.41
C SER A 229 5.83 21.00 45.30
N ASN A 230 4.51 20.97 45.09
CA ASN A 230 3.56 21.69 45.92
C ASN A 230 3.34 21.04 47.29
N LYS A 231 3.43 19.71 47.39
CA LYS A 231 3.34 18.99 48.68
C LYS A 231 4.59 19.16 49.56
N THR A 232 5.75 19.44 48.96
CA THR A 232 7.01 19.64 49.69
C THR A 232 7.25 21.08 50.15
N SER A 233 6.40 22.03 49.71
CA SER A 233 6.49 23.46 50.05
C SER A 233 5.54 23.88 51.20
N ILE A 234 4.90 22.92 51.89
CA ILE A 234 4.03 23.10 53.06
C ILE A 234 4.64 22.32 54.23
#